data_AF-A0A0C3BRG8-F1
#
_entry.id   AF-A0A0C3BRG8-F1
#
_cell.length_a   1.000
_cell.length_b   1.000
_cell.length_c   1.000
_cell.angle_alpha   90.00
_cell.angle_beta   90.00
_cell.angle_gamma   90.00
#
_symmetry.space_group_name_H-M   'P 1'
#
loop_
_entity.id
_entity.type
_entity.pdbx_description
1 polymer ?
#
loop_
_entity_poly.entity_id
_entity_poly.type
_entity_poly.pdbx_seq_one_letter_code
_entity_poly.pdbx_strand_id
1 'polypeptide(L)'
;MVTKVDKEERGVGMQNFQYSPAWDEFVHIVSIHSPRAHKFLAEHFPAWTIRSIQQKEARQPRLPMTICEKTFELVVEHLAAVNYNGLVALSCDDSKLFSSLQLYFDGNENKHYLVGAVGGPILVPNPDDIKTVMSDPTVVKATKIPLPKVAPIIVAAIPIPNDLDANALLIYLEQIVDGLLTHNVKVTSYSADG
;
A
#
# COMPACT_ATOMS: atom_id res chain seq x y z
N MET A 1 -9.63 25.20 19.21
CA MET A 1 -9.37 25.18 20.67
C MET A 1 -10.64 25.35 21.50
N VAL A 2 -11.60 26.20 21.12
CA VAL A 2 -12.87 26.41 21.86
C VAL A 2 -13.70 25.13 22.06
N THR A 3 -13.67 24.19 21.10
CA THR A 3 -14.52 22.98 21.13
C THR A 3 -14.00 21.81 21.98
N LYS A 4 -12.71 21.77 22.34
CA LYS A 4 -12.16 20.70 23.21
C LYS A 4 -12.48 21.01 24.67
N VAL A 5 -12.18 22.24 25.09
CA VAL A 5 -12.42 22.74 26.44
C VAL A 5 -13.91 22.66 26.78
N ASP A 6 -14.79 23.07 25.87
CA ASP A 6 -16.24 23.03 26.05
C ASP A 6 -16.79 21.58 26.15
N LYS A 7 -16.13 20.58 25.56
CA LYS A 7 -16.49 19.16 25.74
C LYS A 7 -15.96 18.58 27.05
N GLU A 8 -14.73 18.93 27.43
CA GLU A 8 -14.13 18.56 28.71
C GLU A 8 -14.93 19.15 29.88
N GLU A 9 -15.38 20.40 29.78
CA GLU A 9 -16.26 21.06 30.76
C GLU A 9 -17.63 20.39 30.88
N ARG A 10 -18.16 19.83 29.79
CA ARG A 10 -19.43 19.07 29.78
C ARG A 10 -19.28 17.62 30.22
N GLY A 11 -18.06 17.15 30.50
CA GLY A 11 -17.79 15.74 30.85
C GLY A 11 -18.08 14.76 29.71
N VAL A 12 -18.18 15.23 28.46
CA VAL A 12 -18.47 14.39 27.30
C VAL A 12 -17.16 14.07 26.59
N GLY A 13 -16.89 12.78 26.39
CA GLY A 13 -15.69 12.33 25.68
C GLY A 13 -15.60 12.87 24.24
N MET A 14 -14.43 12.75 23.62
CA MET A 14 -14.15 13.25 22.26
C MET A 14 -14.86 12.47 21.13
N GLN A 15 -15.91 11.71 21.45
CA GLN A 15 -16.71 10.99 20.48
C GLN A 15 -17.36 11.98 19.49
N ASN A 16 -17.37 11.63 18.21
CA ASN A 16 -17.87 12.44 17.10
C ASN A 16 -17.26 13.85 16.99
N PHE A 17 -16.02 14.06 17.48
CA PHE A 17 -15.33 15.33 17.25
C PHE A 17 -14.99 15.47 15.76
N GLN A 18 -15.44 16.57 15.15
CA GLN A 18 -15.10 16.91 13.78
C GLN A 18 -13.79 17.69 13.78
N TYR A 19 -12.83 17.17 13.04
CA TYR A 19 -11.54 17.80 12.85
C TYR A 19 -11.49 18.47 11.49
N SER A 20 -10.80 19.60 11.40
CA SER A 20 -10.57 20.24 10.10
C SER A 20 -9.68 19.35 9.22
N PRO A 21 -9.90 19.28 7.90
CA PRO A 21 -9.11 18.44 7.00
C PRO A 21 -7.59 18.62 7.14
N ALA A 22 -7.11 19.87 7.24
CA ALA A 22 -5.69 20.17 7.39
C ALA A 22 -5.08 19.65 8.71
N TRP A 23 -5.86 19.64 9.79
CA TRP A 23 -5.43 19.09 11.07
C TRP A 23 -5.41 17.55 11.02
N ASP A 24 -6.41 16.94 10.39
CA ASP A 24 -6.47 15.50 10.18
C ASP A 24 -5.27 14.99 9.38
N GLU A 25 -4.94 15.67 8.30
CA GLU A 25 -3.77 15.37 7.46
C GLU A 25 -2.47 15.50 8.26
N PHE A 26 -2.29 16.60 9.00
CA PHE A 26 -1.11 16.79 9.84
C PHE A 26 -0.94 15.69 10.89
N VAL A 27 -2.00 15.35 11.63
CA VAL A 27 -1.98 14.28 12.64
C VAL A 27 -1.66 12.94 11.99
N HIS A 28 -2.22 12.68 10.80
CA HIS A 28 -1.94 11.47 10.04
C HIS A 28 -0.47 11.39 9.62
N ILE A 29 0.10 12.47 9.07
CA ILE A 29 1.53 12.56 8.71
C ILE A 29 2.42 12.30 9.93
N VAL A 30 2.12 12.92 11.08
CA VAL A 30 2.86 12.69 12.33
C VAL A 30 2.78 11.22 12.75
N SER A 31 1.62 10.57 12.60
CA SER A 31 1.46 9.14 12.93
C SER A 31 2.28 8.22 12.04
N ILE A 32 2.41 8.55 10.75
CA ILE A 32 3.23 7.82 9.77
C ILE A 32 4.72 7.96 10.11
N HIS A 33 5.19 9.19 10.38
CA HIS A 33 6.60 9.44 10.68
C HIS A 33 7.03 8.91 12.05
N SER A 34 6.20 9.07 13.08
CA SER A 34 6.53 8.64 14.43
C SER A 34 5.28 8.41 15.28
N PRO A 35 4.89 7.14 15.51
CA PRO A 35 3.81 6.80 16.43
C PRO A 35 4.03 7.33 17.85
N ARG A 36 5.30 7.48 18.27
CA ARG A 36 5.67 8.09 19.55
C ARG A 36 5.36 9.59 19.57
N ALA A 37 5.75 10.32 18.53
CA ALA A 37 5.43 11.75 18.43
C ALA A 37 3.91 11.97 18.35
N HIS A 38 3.19 11.11 17.63
CA HIS A 38 1.73 11.15 17.60
C HIS A 38 1.12 10.94 18.99
N LYS A 39 1.60 9.95 19.77
CA LYS A 39 1.10 9.73 21.15
C LYS A 39 1.33 10.97 22.02
N PHE A 40 2.54 11.52 22.00
CA PHE A 40 2.87 12.75 22.73
C PHE A 40 1.99 13.92 22.28
N LEU A 41 1.76 14.08 20.98
CA LEU A 41 0.88 15.12 20.45
C LEU A 41 -0.57 14.93 20.92
N ALA A 42 -1.07 13.69 20.92
CA ALA A 42 -2.43 13.34 21.31
C ALA A 42 -2.70 13.56 22.82
N GLU A 43 -1.67 13.57 23.66
CA GLU A 43 -1.79 13.94 25.08
C GLU A 43 -2.15 15.42 25.25
N HIS A 44 -1.63 16.28 24.37
CA HIS A 44 -1.82 17.73 24.47
C HIS A 44 -2.96 18.24 23.57
N PHE A 45 -3.09 17.70 22.35
CA PHE A 45 -4.03 18.17 21.34
C PHE A 45 -5.07 17.11 20.97
N PRO A 46 -6.30 17.52 20.62
CA PRO A 46 -7.28 16.63 20.01
C PRO A 46 -6.70 15.93 18.78
N ALA A 47 -6.65 14.62 18.78
CA ALA A 47 -6.17 13.84 17.63
C ALA A 47 -6.99 12.56 17.50
N TRP A 48 -7.03 12.01 16.28
CA TRP A 48 -7.56 10.67 16.08
C TRP A 48 -6.71 9.66 16.85
N THR A 49 -7.36 8.60 17.32
CA THR A 49 -6.60 7.44 17.81
C THR A 49 -5.94 6.74 16.64
N ILE A 50 -4.81 6.08 16.88
CA ILE A 50 -4.11 5.27 15.85
C ILE A 50 -5.08 4.24 15.23
N ARG A 51 -5.95 3.63 16.04
CA ARG A 51 -6.98 2.70 15.56
C ARG A 51 -7.96 3.37 14.59
N SER A 52 -8.39 4.60 14.86
CA SER A 52 -9.28 5.34 13.98
C SER A 52 -8.59 5.73 12.66
N ILE A 53 -7.30 6.07 12.71
CA ILE A 53 -6.48 6.33 11.51
C ILE A 53 -6.42 5.06 10.65
N GLN A 54 -6.08 3.91 11.24
CA GLN A 54 -6.05 2.62 10.54
C GLN A 54 -7.40 2.24 9.93
N GLN A 55 -8.51 2.52 10.60
CA GLN A 55 -9.85 2.28 10.05
C GLN A 55 -10.16 3.20 8.85
N LYS A 56 -9.66 4.44 8.85
CA LYS A 56 -9.78 5.35 7.69
C LYS A 56 -8.89 4.87 6.54
N GLU A 57 -7.64 4.51 6.81
CA GLU A 57 -6.71 3.95 5.82
C GLU A 57 -7.25 2.67 5.19
N ALA A 58 -7.89 1.81 5.98
CA ALA A 58 -8.51 0.59 5.48
C ALA A 58 -9.59 0.83 4.42
N ARG A 59 -10.15 2.05 4.34
CA ARG A 59 -11.14 2.49 3.34
C ARG A 59 -10.51 3.18 2.13
N GLN A 60 -9.24 3.56 2.19
CA GLN A 60 -8.52 4.14 1.06
C GLN A 60 -8.26 3.06 0.00
N PRO A 61 -8.16 3.43 -1.28
CA PRO A 61 -7.80 2.47 -2.32
C PRO A 61 -6.43 1.88 -2.01
N ARG A 62 -6.40 0.54 -1.89
CA ARG A 62 -5.18 -0.20 -1.57
C ARG A 62 -4.41 -0.46 -2.85
N LEU A 63 -3.09 -0.54 -2.72
CA LEU A 63 -2.26 -1.02 -3.82
C LEU A 63 -2.74 -2.43 -4.22
N PRO A 64 -3.06 -2.67 -5.51
CA PRO A 64 -3.47 -3.98 -5.96
C PRO A 64 -2.40 -5.04 -5.70
N MET A 65 -2.81 -6.28 -5.46
CA MET A 65 -1.89 -7.40 -5.19
C MET A 65 -1.18 -7.91 -6.45
N THR A 66 -1.68 -7.52 -7.62
CA THR A 66 -1.19 -7.92 -8.94
C THR A 66 -1.09 -6.70 -9.85
N ILE A 67 -0.43 -6.83 -11.00
CA ILE A 67 -0.52 -5.82 -12.06
C ILE A 67 -1.90 -5.95 -12.69
N CYS A 68 -2.74 -4.93 -12.54
CA CYS A 68 -4.08 -4.90 -13.10
C CYS A 68 -4.47 -3.48 -13.52
N GLU A 69 -5.66 -3.32 -14.11
CA GLU A 69 -6.14 -2.02 -14.58
C GLU A 69 -6.15 -0.96 -13.47
N LYS A 70 -6.54 -1.36 -12.26
CA LYS A 70 -6.57 -0.44 -11.11
C LYS A 70 -5.19 0.13 -10.78
N THR A 71 -4.14 -0.64 -11.05
CA THR A 71 -2.75 -0.22 -10.86
C THR A 71 -2.43 1.01 -11.71
N PHE A 72 -2.89 1.04 -12.96
CA PHE A 72 -2.65 2.14 -13.88
C PHE A 72 -3.54 3.35 -13.59
N GLU A 73 -4.81 3.12 -13.24
CA GLU A 73 -5.71 4.19 -12.79
C GLU A 73 -5.12 4.96 -11.61
N LEU A 74 -4.54 4.27 -10.62
CA LEU A 74 -3.91 4.91 -9.46
C LEU A 74 -2.71 5.78 -9.86
N VAL A 75 -1.93 5.36 -10.86
CA VAL A 75 -0.84 6.18 -11.39
C VAL A 75 -1.39 7.44 -12.05
N VAL A 76 -2.43 7.32 -12.88
CA VAL A 76 -3.07 8.48 -13.55
C VAL A 76 -3.67 9.44 -12.51
N GLU A 77 -4.41 8.92 -11.53
CA GLU A 77 -4.98 9.71 -10.43
C GLU A 77 -3.88 10.47 -9.67
N HIS A 78 -2.73 9.82 -9.41
CA HIS A 78 -1.62 10.46 -8.73
C HIS A 78 -0.96 11.55 -9.59
N LEU A 79 -0.68 11.28 -10.87
CA LEU A 79 -0.12 12.27 -11.80
C LEU A 79 -1.04 13.48 -11.95
N ALA A 80 -2.35 13.26 -12.01
CA ALA A 80 -3.35 14.33 -12.04
C ALA A 80 -3.37 15.14 -10.73
N ALA A 81 -3.26 14.48 -9.58
CA ALA A 81 -3.23 15.15 -8.28
C ALA A 81 -2.02 16.09 -8.12
N VAL A 82 -0.88 15.76 -8.72
CA VAL A 82 0.31 16.63 -8.76
C VAL A 82 0.35 17.55 -10.00
N ASN A 83 -0.69 17.54 -10.83
CA ASN A 83 -0.78 18.29 -12.09
C ASN A 83 0.43 18.07 -13.03
N TYR A 84 0.89 16.83 -13.12
CA TYR A 84 2.04 16.45 -13.94
C TYR A 84 1.60 15.77 -15.23
N ASN A 85 1.91 16.38 -16.38
CA ASN A 85 1.60 15.87 -17.72
C ASN A 85 2.87 15.50 -18.53
N GLY A 86 4.01 15.45 -17.85
CA GLY A 86 5.31 15.23 -18.46
C GLY A 86 5.62 13.75 -18.72
N LEU A 87 6.85 13.52 -19.14
CA LEU A 87 7.40 12.18 -19.34
C LEU A 87 7.73 11.55 -17.99
N VAL A 88 7.55 10.24 -17.86
CA VAL A 88 7.88 9.50 -16.63
C VAL A 88 8.99 8.50 -16.89
N ALA A 89 9.82 8.29 -15.86
CA ALA A 89 10.81 7.23 -15.83
C ALA A 89 10.29 6.07 -14.98
N LEU A 90 10.56 4.84 -15.39
CA LEU A 90 10.32 3.65 -14.60
C LEU A 90 11.61 3.18 -13.95
N SER A 91 11.48 2.67 -12.73
CA SER A 91 12.59 2.12 -11.96
C SER A 91 12.17 0.83 -11.28
N CYS A 92 12.98 -0.21 -11.42
CA CYS A 92 12.84 -1.49 -10.74
C CYS A 92 14.06 -1.72 -9.84
N ASP A 93 13.84 -2.05 -8.56
CA ASP A 93 14.90 -2.31 -7.57
C ASP A 93 14.34 -3.35 -6.59
N ASP A 94 15.05 -4.41 -6.23
CA ASP A 94 14.55 -5.50 -5.39
C ASP A 94 14.90 -5.33 -3.90
N SER A 95 13.88 -5.23 -3.05
CA SER A 95 14.07 -5.16 -1.60
C SER A 95 13.90 -6.53 -0.95
N LYS A 96 14.93 -7.01 -0.23
CA LYS A 96 14.87 -8.25 0.55
C LYS A 96 13.85 -8.14 1.70
N LEU A 97 13.02 -9.16 1.85
CA LEU A 97 11.97 -9.30 2.86
C LEU A 97 12.13 -10.62 3.63
N PHE A 98 11.50 -10.67 4.80
CA PHE A 98 11.31 -11.92 5.52
C PHE A 98 10.32 -12.81 4.78
N SER A 99 10.73 -14.04 4.42
CA SER A 99 9.86 -14.98 3.74
C SER A 99 8.72 -15.39 4.68
N SER A 100 7.53 -14.84 4.46
CA SER A 100 6.35 -15.10 5.28
C SER A 100 5.11 -15.11 4.41
N LEU A 101 4.14 -15.95 4.78
CA LEU A 101 2.82 -15.94 4.20
C LEU A 101 1.90 -15.27 5.20
N GLN A 102 1.12 -14.29 4.76
CA GLN A 102 0.15 -13.59 5.58
C GLN A 102 -1.25 -13.76 5.01
N LEU A 103 -2.19 -14.13 5.88
CA LEU A 103 -3.60 -14.14 5.52
C LEU A 103 -4.09 -12.70 5.44
N TYR A 104 -4.67 -12.36 4.31
CA TYR A 104 -5.26 -11.09 4.01
C TYR A 104 -6.71 -11.28 3.61
N PHE A 105 -7.59 -10.34 3.98
CA PHE A 105 -8.98 -10.35 3.56
C PHE A 105 -9.23 -9.20 2.58
N ASP A 106 -9.72 -9.55 1.40
CA ASP A 106 -10.17 -8.58 0.42
C ASP A 106 -11.66 -8.30 0.61
N GLY A 107 -11.99 -7.06 0.96
CA GLY A 107 -13.36 -6.61 1.18
C GLY A 107 -14.16 -6.41 -0.11
N ASN A 108 -13.50 -6.24 -1.26
CA ASN A 108 -14.19 -6.09 -2.54
C ASN A 108 -14.71 -7.44 -3.03
N GLU A 109 -13.87 -8.46 -2.97
CA GLU A 109 -14.23 -9.82 -3.38
C GLU A 109 -14.85 -10.66 -2.26
N ASN A 110 -14.80 -10.17 -1.01
CA ASN A 110 -15.27 -10.84 0.20
C ASN A 110 -14.60 -12.23 0.39
N LYS A 111 -13.29 -12.29 0.16
CA LYS A 111 -12.47 -13.51 0.14
C LYS A 111 -11.17 -13.35 0.93
N HIS A 112 -10.64 -14.48 1.41
CA HIS A 112 -9.32 -14.52 2.03
C HIS A 112 -8.25 -14.94 1.02
N TYR A 113 -7.11 -14.26 1.07
CA TYR A 113 -5.96 -14.49 0.23
C TYR A 113 -4.71 -14.68 1.09
N LEU A 114 -3.84 -15.62 0.75
CA LEU A 114 -2.49 -15.70 1.27
C LEU A 114 -1.57 -14.85 0.39
N VAL A 115 -0.95 -13.84 0.99
CA VAL A 115 -0.04 -12.90 0.32
C VAL A 115 1.40 -13.21 0.76
N GLY A 116 2.35 -13.05 -0.16
CA GLY A 116 3.78 -13.32 0.08
C GLY A 116 4.32 -14.56 -0.63
N ALA A 117 3.49 -15.27 -1.40
CA ALA A 117 3.93 -16.33 -2.30
C ALA A 117 4.38 -15.75 -3.66
N VAL A 118 5.33 -16.43 -4.30
CA VAL A 118 5.67 -16.19 -5.71
C VAL A 118 4.51 -16.61 -6.60
N GLY A 119 4.22 -15.82 -7.63
CA GLY A 119 3.12 -16.09 -8.57
C GLY A 119 1.79 -15.42 -8.19
N GLY A 120 1.77 -14.61 -7.12
CA GLY A 120 0.62 -13.79 -6.74
C GLY A 120 -0.14 -14.32 -5.51
N PRO A 121 -1.27 -13.68 -5.16
CA PRO A 121 -2.07 -14.06 -3.99
C PRO A 121 -2.78 -15.40 -4.20
N ILE A 122 -2.73 -16.27 -3.19
CA ILE A 122 -3.39 -17.58 -3.22
C ILE A 122 -4.75 -17.48 -2.54
N LEU A 123 -5.83 -17.81 -3.24
CA LEU A 123 -7.18 -17.81 -2.67
C LEU A 123 -7.31 -18.90 -1.59
N VAL A 124 -7.81 -18.51 -0.41
CA VAL A 124 -8.15 -19.41 0.69
C VAL A 124 -9.67 -19.40 0.88
N PRO A 125 -10.39 -20.42 0.38
CA PRO A 125 -11.85 -20.47 0.47
C PRO A 125 -12.35 -20.73 1.90
N ASN A 126 -11.55 -21.39 2.75
CA ASN A 126 -11.88 -21.67 4.14
C ASN A 126 -10.70 -21.29 5.08
N PRO A 127 -10.90 -20.40 6.06
CA PRO A 127 -9.86 -20.00 7.01
C PRO A 127 -9.28 -21.16 7.84
N ASP A 128 -10.00 -22.28 8.01
CA ASP A 128 -9.49 -23.42 8.76
C ASP A 128 -8.41 -24.21 8.00
N ASP A 129 -8.39 -24.10 6.67
CA ASP A 129 -7.43 -24.77 5.78
C ASP A 129 -6.11 -23.98 5.62
N ILE A 130 -5.94 -22.87 6.35
CA ILE A 130 -4.72 -22.05 6.26
C ILE A 130 -3.47 -22.86 6.61
N LYS A 131 -3.54 -23.73 7.62
CA LYS A 131 -2.37 -24.52 8.04
C LYS A 131 -1.91 -25.51 6.98
N THR A 132 -2.83 -26.07 6.19
CA THR A 132 -2.49 -26.99 5.10
C THR A 132 -1.89 -26.22 3.93
N VAL A 133 -2.47 -25.08 3.53
CA VAL A 133 -1.91 -24.25 2.44
C VAL A 133 -0.57 -23.62 2.80
N MET A 134 -0.37 -23.18 4.06
CA MET A 134 0.91 -22.62 4.52
C MET A 134 2.03 -23.65 4.65
N SER A 135 1.67 -24.94 4.79
CA SER A 135 2.63 -26.05 4.92
C SER A 135 2.90 -26.75 3.59
N ASP A 136 2.27 -26.31 2.50
CA ASP A 136 2.44 -26.89 1.18
C ASP A 136 3.84 -26.56 0.63
N PRO A 137 4.67 -27.58 0.34
CA PRO A 137 6.02 -27.36 -0.20
C PRO A 137 6.04 -26.78 -1.61
N THR A 138 4.89 -26.76 -2.32
CA THR A 138 4.78 -26.15 -3.66
C THR A 138 4.67 -24.63 -3.61
N VAL A 139 4.34 -24.05 -2.45
CA VAL A 139 4.22 -22.60 -2.28
C VAL A 139 5.59 -22.00 -1.97
N VAL A 140 6.23 -21.44 -3.00
CA VAL A 140 7.50 -20.73 -2.86
C VAL A 140 7.24 -19.36 -2.25
N LYS A 141 7.81 -19.11 -1.06
CA LYS A 141 7.72 -17.80 -0.39
C LYS A 141 8.62 -16.80 -1.10
N ALA A 142 8.09 -15.62 -1.38
CA ALA A 142 8.90 -14.53 -1.90
C ALA A 142 9.82 -13.98 -0.81
N THR A 143 11.01 -13.62 -1.25
CA THR A 143 12.05 -13.01 -0.42
C THR A 143 12.34 -11.58 -0.86
N LYS A 144 11.70 -11.10 -1.94
CA LYS A 144 11.96 -9.77 -2.51
C LYS A 144 10.67 -9.13 -3.05
N ILE A 145 10.59 -7.79 -2.97
CA ILE A 145 9.56 -6.95 -3.62
C ILE A 145 10.25 -5.74 -4.27
N PRO A 146 9.83 -5.30 -5.47
CA PRO A 146 10.45 -4.16 -6.10
C PRO A 146 10.10 -2.81 -5.41
N LEU A 147 11.08 -1.96 -5.04
CA LEU A 147 10.90 -0.63 -4.43
C LEU A 147 11.99 0.38 -4.86
N PRO A 148 11.65 1.55 -5.43
CA PRO A 148 12.64 2.57 -5.79
C PRO A 148 13.14 3.44 -4.62
N LYS A 149 14.37 3.97 -4.72
CA LYS A 149 15.05 4.81 -3.70
C LYS A 149 14.77 6.33 -3.74
N VAL A 150 13.88 6.81 -4.61
CA VAL A 150 13.47 8.23 -4.73
C VAL A 150 11.96 8.27 -4.56
N ALA A 151 11.37 9.15 -3.74
CA ALA A 151 9.93 9.19 -3.42
C ALA A 151 9.02 8.98 -4.66
N PRO A 152 8.64 7.73 -4.95
CA PRO A 152 8.12 7.38 -6.26
C PRO A 152 6.64 7.05 -6.16
N ILE A 153 5.94 7.18 -7.28
CA ILE A 153 4.65 6.53 -7.45
C ILE A 153 4.95 5.03 -7.54
N ILE A 154 4.58 4.25 -6.52
CA ILE A 154 4.71 2.80 -6.58
C ILE A 154 3.69 2.31 -7.61
N VAL A 155 4.17 1.90 -8.78
CA VAL A 155 3.32 1.34 -9.82
C VAL A 155 2.88 -0.05 -9.38
N ALA A 156 3.79 -0.98 -9.14
CA ALA A 156 3.45 -2.33 -8.70
C ALA A 156 4.45 -2.84 -7.66
N ALA A 157 3.97 -3.67 -6.74
CA ALA A 157 4.79 -4.37 -5.74
C ALA A 157 4.47 -5.86 -5.81
N ILE A 158 5.39 -6.64 -6.42
CA ILE A 158 5.15 -8.05 -6.75
C ILE A 158 6.12 -8.94 -5.96
N PRO A 159 5.61 -10.00 -5.31
CA PRO A 159 6.45 -11.00 -4.65
C PRO A 159 7.22 -11.84 -5.68
N ILE A 160 8.56 -11.80 -5.63
CA ILE A 160 9.45 -12.54 -6.54
C ILE A 160 10.43 -13.46 -5.77
N PRO A 161 10.89 -14.58 -6.39
CA PRO A 161 11.91 -15.45 -5.80
C PRO A 161 13.31 -14.80 -5.87
N ASN A 162 14.28 -15.36 -5.16
CA ASN A 162 15.66 -14.86 -5.17
C ASN A 162 16.33 -14.96 -6.55
N ASP A 163 16.04 -16.03 -7.28
CA ASP A 163 16.75 -16.43 -8.51
C ASP A 163 15.86 -16.22 -9.75
N LEU A 164 15.08 -15.14 -9.77
CA LEU A 164 14.26 -14.79 -10.93
C LEU A 164 15.13 -14.26 -12.06
N ASP A 165 14.96 -14.79 -13.27
CA ASP A 165 15.75 -14.39 -14.43
C ASP A 165 15.20 -13.13 -15.12
N ALA A 166 16.03 -12.52 -15.97
CA ALA A 166 15.67 -11.33 -16.72
C ALA A 166 14.48 -11.55 -17.67
N ASN A 167 14.30 -12.78 -18.21
CA ASN A 167 13.19 -13.08 -19.10
C ASN A 167 11.85 -13.08 -18.37
N ALA A 168 11.79 -13.64 -17.17
CA ALA A 168 10.59 -13.58 -16.35
C ALA A 168 10.28 -12.15 -15.87
N LEU A 169 11.32 -11.36 -15.56
CA LEU A 169 11.15 -9.94 -15.22
C LEU A 169 10.62 -9.11 -16.40
N LEU A 170 11.05 -9.43 -17.62
CA LEU A 170 10.58 -8.74 -18.83
C LEU A 170 9.07 -8.86 -19.01
N ILE A 171 8.48 -10.03 -18.69
CA ILE A 171 7.02 -10.24 -18.78
C ILE A 171 6.26 -9.23 -17.90
N TYR A 172 6.74 -8.98 -16.69
CA TYR A 172 6.13 -7.98 -15.80
C TYR A 172 6.36 -6.55 -16.31
N LEU A 173 7.54 -6.27 -16.84
CA LEU A 173 7.85 -4.96 -17.40
C LEU A 173 6.96 -4.63 -18.61
N GLU A 174 6.78 -5.58 -19.53
CA GLU A 174 5.90 -5.43 -20.70
C GLU A 174 4.47 -5.13 -20.27
N GLN A 175 3.92 -5.90 -19.32
CA GLN A 175 2.58 -5.63 -18.77
C GLN A 175 2.45 -4.22 -18.18
N ILE A 176 3.48 -3.75 -17.46
CA ILE A 176 3.47 -2.41 -16.87
C ILE A 176 3.57 -1.32 -17.94
N VAL A 177 4.48 -1.47 -18.90
CA VAL A 177 4.70 -0.48 -19.95
C VAL A 177 3.46 -0.38 -20.85
N ASP A 178 2.92 -1.50 -21.29
CA ASP A 178 1.73 -1.54 -22.15
C ASP A 178 0.51 -0.95 -21.44
N GLY A 179 0.32 -1.27 -20.15
CA GLY A 179 -0.74 -0.69 -19.34
C GLY A 179 -0.60 0.82 -19.19
N LEU A 180 0.59 1.32 -18.83
CA LEU A 180 0.84 2.75 -18.72
C LEU A 180 0.63 3.50 -20.05
N LEU A 181 1.11 2.94 -21.16
CA LEU A 181 0.92 3.53 -22.49
C LEU A 181 -0.56 3.58 -22.90
N THR A 182 -1.33 2.54 -22.59
CA THR A 182 -2.78 2.49 -22.84
C THR A 182 -3.51 3.59 -22.07
N HIS A 183 -3.01 3.95 -20.88
CA HIS A 183 -3.49 5.07 -20.05
C HIS A 183 -2.86 6.42 -20.41
N ASN A 184 -2.20 6.52 -21.57
CA ASN A 184 -1.55 7.74 -22.07
C ASN A 184 -0.45 8.29 -21.13
N VAL A 185 0.15 7.43 -20.31
CA VAL A 185 1.32 7.74 -19.48
C VAL A 185 2.58 7.47 -20.29
N LYS A 186 3.33 8.53 -20.60
CA LYS A 186 4.49 8.47 -21.50
C LYS A 186 5.76 8.06 -20.77
N VAL A 187 6.14 6.80 -20.90
CA VAL A 187 7.38 6.26 -20.33
C VAL A 187 8.56 6.56 -21.26
N THR A 188 9.65 7.16 -20.75
CA THR A 188 10.84 7.51 -21.55
C THR A 188 12.09 6.72 -21.25
N SER A 189 12.20 6.19 -20.04
CA SER A 189 13.40 5.49 -19.60
C SER A 189 13.05 4.45 -18.56
N TYR A 190 13.81 3.38 -18.55
CA TYR A 190 13.72 2.31 -17.57
C TYR A 190 15.10 2.11 -16.93
N SER A 191 15.14 2.07 -15.60
CA SER A 191 16.34 1.72 -14.84
C SER A 191 16.07 0.46 -14.02
N ALA A 192 16.98 -0.51 -14.09
CA ALA A 192 16.98 -1.71 -13.27
C ALA A 192 18.40 -2.03 -12.81
N ASP A 193 18.52 -2.61 -11.61
CA ASP A 193 19.76 -3.23 -11.16
C ASP A 193 19.97 -4.56 -11.92
N GLY A 194 21.23 -4.87 -12.24
CA GLY A 194 21.65 -6.05 -13.02
C GLY A 194 22.31 -7.13 -12.19
#